data_AF-A0A2J0MR29-F1
#
_entry.id   AF-A0A2J0MR29-F1
#
_cell.length_a   1.000
_cell.length_b   1.000
_cell.length_c   1.000
_cell.angle_alpha   90.00
_cell.angle_beta   90.00
_cell.angle_gamma   90.00
#
_symmetry.space_group_name_H-M   'P 1'
#
loop_
_entity.id
_entity.type
_entity.pdbx_description
1 polymer ?
#
loop_
_entity_poly.entity_id
_entity_poly.type
_entity_poly.pdbx_seq_one_letter_code
_entity_poly.pdbx_strand_id
1 'polypeptide(L)'
;MNNAVINFNTDPKLKSEAKKVLNEMGLTLSIALNASLRRIITERKIEFIAPEIPNTRLRKSFKYAEKEYKSGKMKVCKNYKELEKHLLSL
;
A
#
# COMPACT_ATOMS: atom_id res chain seq x y z
N MET A 1 -29.19 4.11 21.27
CA MET A 1 -28.25 4.20 20.14
C MET A 1 -28.18 5.66 19.74
N ASN A 2 -27.02 6.30 19.88
CA ASN A 2 -26.84 7.69 19.48
C ASN A 2 -26.20 7.68 18.09
N ASN A 3 -26.98 7.97 17.05
CA ASN A 3 -26.52 7.93 15.67
C ASN A 3 -26.33 9.36 15.17
N ALA A 4 -25.16 9.65 14.59
CA ALA A 4 -24.91 10.91 13.91
C ALA A 4 -25.12 10.73 12.40
N VAL A 5 -25.68 11.75 11.75
CA VAL A 5 -25.86 11.78 10.30
C VAL A 5 -24.73 12.60 9.69
N ILE A 6 -24.00 12.02 8.74
CA ILE A 6 -22.99 12.71 7.94
C ILE A 6 -23.56 12.94 6.56
N ASN A 7 -23.70 14.20 6.14
CA ASN A 7 -24.04 14.55 4.77
C ASN A 7 -22.76 14.84 3.98
N PHE A 8 -22.59 14.18 2.83
CA PHE A 8 -21.38 14.26 2.02
C PHE A 8 -21.75 14.51 0.55
N ASN A 9 -21.35 15.66 0.04
CA ASN A 9 -21.52 16.02 -1.36
C ASN A 9 -20.35 15.46 -2.17
N THR A 10 -20.66 14.78 -3.28
CA THR A 10 -19.67 14.17 -4.16
C THR A 10 -20.22 14.05 -5.58
N ASP A 11 -19.36 13.71 -6.52
CA ASP A 11 -19.75 13.49 -7.90
C ASP A 11 -20.70 12.27 -8.02
N PRO A 12 -21.84 12.38 -8.73
CA PRO A 12 -22.78 11.27 -8.88
C PRO A 12 -22.19 10.02 -9.54
N LYS A 13 -21.27 10.17 -10.50
CA LYS A 13 -20.57 9.07 -11.16
C LYS A 13 -19.64 8.37 -10.17
N LEU A 14 -18.86 9.14 -9.41
CA LEU A 14 -17.97 8.60 -8.38
C LEU A 14 -18.75 7.76 -7.34
N LYS A 15 -19.90 8.29 -6.88
CA LYS A 15 -20.78 7.56 -5.96
C LYS A 15 -21.30 6.25 -6.56
N SER A 16 -21.70 6.27 -7.84
CA SER A 16 -22.21 5.08 -8.54
C SER A 16 -21.13 4.01 -8.70
N GLU A 17 -19.94 4.40 -9.13
CA GLU A 17 -18.79 3.50 -9.31
C GLU A 17 -18.35 2.89 -7.98
N ALA A 18 -18.19 3.71 -6.94
CA ALA A 18 -17.83 3.23 -5.60
C ALA A 18 -18.88 2.23 -5.07
N LYS A 19 -20.17 2.51 -5.28
CA LYS A 19 -21.25 1.58 -4.87
C LYS A 19 -21.14 0.25 -5.61
N LYS A 20 -20.84 0.27 -6.92
CA LYS A 20 -20.69 -0.96 -7.72
C LYS A 20 -19.54 -1.83 -7.17
N VAL A 21 -18.36 -1.24 -6.99
CA VAL A 21 -17.18 -1.94 -6.46
C VAL A 21 -17.44 -2.51 -5.07
N LEU A 22 -18.04 -1.73 -4.17
CA LEU A 22 -18.33 -2.20 -2.81
C LEU A 22 -19.39 -3.31 -2.80
N ASN A 23 -20.40 -3.23 -3.66
CA ASN A 23 -21.41 -4.28 -3.78
C ASN A 23 -20.80 -5.60 -4.29
N GLU A 24 -19.86 -5.54 -5.22
CA GLU A 24 -19.09 -6.72 -5.68
C GLU A 24 -18.30 -7.36 -4.53
N MET A 25 -17.91 -6.58 -3.53
CA MET A 25 -17.25 -7.03 -2.30
C MET A 25 -18.23 -7.41 -1.16
N GLY A 26 -19.55 -7.31 -1.38
CA GLY A 26 -20.56 -7.55 -0.34
C GLY A 26 -20.64 -6.45 0.73
N LEU A 27 -20.15 -5.24 0.43
CA LEU A 27 -20.08 -4.11 1.34
C LEU A 27 -21.03 -2.98 0.91
N THR A 28 -21.50 -2.20 1.89
CA THR A 28 -22.24 -0.96 1.63
C THR A 28 -21.34 0.26 1.78
N LEU A 29 -21.74 1.38 1.16
CA LEU A 29 -21.06 2.67 1.33
C LEU A 29 -20.94 3.08 2.80
N SER A 30 -21.97 2.85 3.62
CA SER A 30 -21.96 3.18 5.04
C SER A 30 -20.93 2.36 5.82
N ILE A 31 -20.79 1.06 5.51
CA ILE A 31 -19.78 0.20 6.14
C ILE A 31 -18.39 0.69 5.75
N ALA A 32 -18.16 0.95 4.46
CA ALA A 32 -16.87 1.43 3.97
C ALA A 32 -16.48 2.78 4.58
N LEU A 33 -17.39 3.75 4.64
CA LEU A 33 -17.13 5.05 5.25
C LEU A 33 -16.82 4.93 6.75
N ASN A 34 -17.59 4.13 7.49
CA ASN A 34 -17.33 3.91 8.91
C ASN A 34 -15.98 3.24 9.15
N ALA A 35 -15.59 2.26 8.32
CA ALA A 35 -14.29 1.62 8.39
C ALA A 35 -13.15 2.61 8.11
N SER A 36 -13.29 3.44 7.08
CA SER A 36 -12.32 4.50 6.75
C SER A 36 -12.16 5.51 7.89
N LEU A 37 -13.26 5.96 8.51
CA LEU A 37 -13.20 6.86 9.66
C LEU A 37 -12.50 6.23 10.86
N ARG A 38 -12.79 4.96 11.16
CA ARG A 38 -12.08 4.21 12.21
C ARG A 38 -10.59 4.12 11.92
N ARG A 39 -10.23 3.84 10.67
CA ARG A 39 -8.83 3.78 10.24
C ARG A 39 -8.10 5.11 10.44
N ILE A 40 -8.73 6.22 10.08
CA ILE A 40 -8.19 7.57 10.32
C ILE A 40 -7.97 7.81 11.82
N ILE A 41 -8.92 7.40 12.68
CA ILE A 41 -8.80 7.56 14.14
C ILE A 41 -7.63 6.74 14.69
N THR A 42 -7.51 5.47 14.27
CA THR A 42 -6.48 4.55 14.77
C THR A 42 -5.09 4.88 14.25
N GLU A 43 -4.95 5.11 12.95
CA GLU A 43 -3.64 5.31 12.31
C GLU A 43 -3.18 6.77 12.31
N ARG A 44 -4.11 7.72 12.54
CA ARG A 44 -3.86 9.18 12.51
C ARG A 44 -3.21 9.66 11.20
N LYS A 45 -3.45 8.95 10.09
CA LYS A 45 -2.96 9.29 8.76
C LYS A 45 -4.02 8.96 7.71
N ILE A 46 -3.91 9.60 6.54
CA ILE A 46 -4.67 9.27 5.34
C ILE A 46 -3.70 8.68 4.34
N GLU A 47 -3.98 7.46 3.87
CA GLU A 47 -3.16 6.79 2.86
C GLU A 47 -3.67 7.13 1.46
N PHE A 48 -2.77 7.67 0.63
CA PHE A 48 -2.99 7.81 -0.80
C PHE A 48 -2.17 6.75 -1.50
N ILE A 49 -2.84 5.77 -2.10
CA ILE A 49 -2.18 4.73 -2.89
C ILE A 49 -2.07 5.27 -4.31
N ALA A 50 -0.84 5.54 -4.75
CA ALA A 50 -0.53 5.70 -6.16
C ALA A 50 -0.31 4.30 -6.78
N PRO A 51 -0.52 4.13 -8.09
CA PRO A 51 -0.11 2.90 -8.77
C PRO A 51 1.34 2.59 -8.41
N GLU A 52 1.62 1.37 -7.94
CA GLU A 52 2.95 0.92 -7.53
C GLU A 52 3.87 0.70 -8.74
N ILE A 53 3.94 1.68 -9.64
CA ILE A 53 4.82 1.66 -10.79
C ILE A 53 6.23 1.96 -10.27
N PRO A 54 7.18 1.01 -10.35
CA PRO A 54 8.53 1.23 -9.85
C PRO A 54 9.15 2.44 -10.53
N ASN A 55 9.69 3.37 -9.75
CA ASN A 55 10.41 4.52 -10.29
C ASN A 55 11.72 4.08 -10.99
N THR A 56 12.35 4.98 -11.73
CA THR A 56 13.55 4.66 -12.53
C THR A 56 14.68 4.08 -11.67
N ARG A 57 14.85 4.56 -10.43
CA ARG A 57 15.86 4.03 -9.50
C ARG A 57 15.54 2.58 -9.14
N LEU A 58 14.30 2.30 -8.74
CA LEU A 58 13.85 0.96 -8.34
C LEU A 58 13.93 -0.04 -9.50
N ARG A 59 13.54 0.37 -10.71
CA ARG A 59 13.69 -0.47 -11.92
C ARG A 59 15.14 -0.84 -12.20
N LYS A 60 16.08 0.11 -12.00
CA LYS A 60 17.52 -0.16 -12.14
C LYS A 60 17.99 -1.16 -11.09
N SER A 61 17.58 -0.98 -9.83
CA SER A 61 17.90 -1.92 -8.75
C SER A 61 17.45 -3.34 -9.05
N PHE A 62 16.23 -3.54 -9.58
CA PHE A 62 15.77 -4.86 -10.01
C PHE A 62 16.66 -5.46 -11.11
N LYS A 63 17.03 -4.67 -12.13
CA LYS A 63 17.94 -5.14 -13.20
C LYS A 63 19.32 -5.52 -12.67
N TYR A 64 19.86 -4.78 -11.70
CA TYR A 64 21.14 -5.11 -11.08
C TYR A 64 21.04 -6.40 -10.26
N ALA A 65 20.03 -6.53 -9.42
CA ALA A 65 19.80 -7.73 -8.63
C ALA A 65 19.63 -8.98 -9.51
N GLU A 66 18.88 -8.86 -10.62
CA GLU A 66 18.70 -9.97 -11.56
C GLU A 66 20.01 -10.38 -12.26
N LYS A 67 20.87 -9.42 -12.61
CA LYS A 67 22.20 -9.70 -13.17
C LYS A 67 23.10 -10.39 -12.14
N GLU A 68 23.11 -9.91 -10.90
CA GLU A 68 23.89 -10.53 -9.83
C GLU A 68 23.44 -11.96 -9.55
N TYR A 69 22.13 -12.19 -9.47
CA TYR A 69 21.52 -13.52 -9.32
C TYR A 69 21.97 -14.47 -10.44
N LYS A 70 21.82 -14.05 -11.71
CA LYS A 70 22.22 -14.87 -12.87
C LYS A 70 23.73 -15.12 -12.94
N SER A 71 24.54 -14.19 -12.44
CA SER A 71 26.00 -14.33 -12.44
C SER A 71 26.55 -15.24 -11.35
N GLY A 72 25.71 -15.67 -10.38
CA GLY A 72 26.13 -16.48 -9.23
C GLY A 72 27.04 -15.74 -8.23
N LYS A 73 27.29 -14.43 -8.42
CA LYS A 73 28.14 -13.60 -7.56
C LYS A 73 27.38 -12.98 -6.38
N MET A 74 26.29 -13.59 -5.96
CA MET A 74 25.54 -13.08 -4.81
C MET A 74 26.34 -13.25 -3.53
N LYS A 75 26.36 -12.20 -2.72
CA LYS A 75 27.02 -12.23 -1.42
C LYS A 75 26.14 -12.97 -0.43
N VAL A 76 26.55 -14.18 -0.07
CA VAL A 76 25.86 -15.01 0.92
C VAL A 76 26.35 -14.62 2.31
N CYS A 77 25.45 -14.10 3.14
CA CYS A 77 25.72 -13.86 4.56
C CYS A 77 25.23 -15.08 5.35
N LYS A 78 26.10 -15.71 6.14
CA LYS A 78 25.75 -16.96 6.85
C LYS A 78 25.09 -16.71 8.20
N ASN A 79 25.29 -15.52 8.76
CA ASN A 79 24.75 -15.13 10.06
C ASN A 79 24.28 -13.67 10.04
N TYR A 80 23.46 -13.31 11.02
CA TYR A 80 22.91 -11.96 11.16
C TYR A 80 24.01 -10.89 11.28
N LYS A 81 25.10 -11.16 12.01
CA LYS A 81 26.19 -10.20 12.23
C LYS A 81 26.92 -9.83 10.94
N GLU A 82 27.12 -10.79 10.03
CA GLU A 82 27.69 -10.55 8.70
C GLU A 82 26.77 -9.71 7.82
N LEU A 83 25.45 -9.99 7.87
CA LEU A 83 24.45 -9.23 7.14
C LEU A 83 24.40 -7.77 7.63
N GLU A 84 24.32 -7.57 8.94
CA GLU A 84 24.28 -6.26 9.58
C GLU A 84 25.51 -5.42 9.21
N LYS A 85 26.72 -5.98 9.35
CA LYS A 85 27.96 -5.30 8.98
C LYS A 85 27.98 -4.93 7.48
N HIS A 86 27.42 -5.78 6.63
CA HIS A 86 27.38 -5.49 5.19
C HIS A 86 26.38 -4.38 4.86
N LEU A 87 25.17 -4.40 5.45
CA LEU A 87 24.15 -3.39 5.20
C LEU A 87 24.57 -2.01 5.71
N LEU A 88 25.28 -1.93 6.83
CA LEU A 88 25.83 -0.68 7.37
C LEU A 88 27.03 -0.14 6.59
N SER A 89 27.58 -0.92 5.65
CA SER A 89 28.72 -0.51 4.81
C SER A 89 28.32 -0.03 3.39
N LEU A 90 27.03 -0.10 3.05
CA LEU A 90 26.45 0.33 1.78
C LEU A 90 25.98 1.79 1.82
#